data_AF-A0A350YRI4-F1
#
_entry.id   AF-A0A350YRI4-F1
#
_cell.length_a   1.000
_cell.length_b   1.000
_cell.length_c   1.000
_cell.angle_alpha   90.00
_cell.angle_beta   90.00
_cell.angle_gamma   90.00
#
_symmetry.space_group_name_H-M   'P 1'
#
loop_
_entity.id
_entity.type
_entity.pdbx_description
1 polymer ?
#
loop_
_entity_poly.entity_id
_entity_poly.type
_entity_poly.pdbx_seq_one_letter_code
_entity_poly.pdbx_strand_id
1 'polypeptide(L)'
;MFWENHGNPSGSDRPRGVKNLPVVLSKEEVKSLIETTRNLKHRSILSITYSAGLRISEVVNLQPQDIDSDRKQIRILGKGKKYRYTLFSDSVLTMLRMYWKAYRPAKYLFEGQKKGQPIAKTTIQKVFSNACERAGIVPNASISNRFCGQTNSSPG
;
A
#
# COMPACT_ATOMS: atom_id res chain seq x y z
N MET A 1 2.91 -40.98 -44.74
CA MET A 1 3.47 -41.40 -43.44
C MET A 1 4.06 -40.14 -42.81
N PHE A 2 3.39 -39.54 -41.81
CA PHE A 2 3.74 -39.66 -40.38
C PHE A 2 5.15 -39.08 -40.12
N TRP A 3 5.44 -37.92 -39.50
CA TRP A 3 4.92 -37.09 -38.38
C TRP A 3 5.47 -35.64 -38.56
N GLU A 4 4.72 -34.55 -38.40
CA GLU A 4 4.33 -33.83 -37.16
C GLU A 4 5.34 -32.74 -36.70
N ASN A 5 4.97 -31.46 -36.86
CA ASN A 5 5.57 -30.34 -36.13
C ASN A 5 4.44 -29.54 -35.50
N HIS A 6 4.24 -29.78 -34.21
CA HIS A 6 3.29 -29.09 -33.35
C HIS A 6 3.62 -27.61 -33.27
N GLY A 7 2.66 -26.78 -33.66
CA GLY A 7 2.66 -25.36 -33.33
C GLY A 7 2.62 -25.19 -31.82
N ASN A 8 3.65 -24.57 -31.26
CA ASN A 8 3.68 -24.17 -29.86
C ASN A 8 3.41 -22.66 -29.76
N PRO A 9 2.19 -22.22 -29.42
CA PRO A 9 1.98 -20.85 -28.96
C PRO A 9 2.35 -20.79 -27.48
N SER A 10 3.64 -20.63 -27.18
CA SER A 10 4.13 -20.32 -25.84
C SER A 10 3.62 -18.94 -25.44
N GLY A 11 2.44 -18.93 -24.81
CA GLY A 11 1.81 -17.75 -24.24
C GLY A 11 2.70 -17.11 -23.18
N SER A 12 3.08 -15.86 -23.44
CA SER A 12 3.09 -14.77 -22.47
C SER A 12 3.65 -15.09 -21.07
N ASP A 13 4.95 -15.35 -20.96
CA ASP A 13 5.68 -15.04 -19.73
C ASP A 13 6.22 -13.60 -19.80
N ARG A 14 5.29 -12.63 -19.71
CA ARG A 14 5.68 -11.28 -19.29
C ARG A 14 5.90 -11.38 -17.78
N PRO A 15 7.11 -11.14 -17.24
CA PRO A 15 7.25 -10.98 -15.81
C PRO A 15 6.35 -9.80 -15.43
N ARG A 16 5.20 -10.10 -14.80
CA ARG A 16 4.26 -9.08 -14.33
C ARG A 16 5.06 -8.20 -13.38
N GLY A 17 5.43 -7.01 -13.87
CA GLY A 17 6.34 -6.09 -13.22
C GLY A 17 6.05 -6.06 -11.73
N VAL A 18 6.94 -6.68 -10.97
CA VAL A 18 6.85 -6.70 -9.52
C VAL A 18 7.09 -5.27 -9.13
N LYS A 19 6.01 -4.50 -8.99
CA LYS A 19 6.02 -3.14 -8.45
C LYS A 19 6.37 -3.26 -6.97
N ASN A 20 7.62 -3.59 -6.70
CA ASN A 20 8.20 -3.52 -5.39
C ASN A 20 8.17 -2.04 -5.01
N LEU A 21 7.45 -1.71 -3.96
CA LEU A 21 7.84 -0.55 -3.17
C LEU A 21 8.99 -1.03 -2.27
N PRO A 22 10.22 -0.60 -2.53
CA PRO A 22 11.14 -0.29 -1.46
C PRO A 22 11.59 1.15 -1.68
N VAL A 23 10.63 2.08 -1.67
CA VAL A 23 11.00 3.45 -1.36
C VAL A 23 11.26 3.47 0.14
N VAL A 24 12.52 3.37 0.50
CA VAL A 24 12.97 3.60 1.87
C VAL A 24 12.86 5.11 2.09
N LEU A 25 11.80 5.51 2.78
CA LEU A 25 11.61 6.88 3.25
C LEU A 25 12.21 7.01 4.64
N SER A 26 12.88 8.14 4.88
CA SER A 26 13.31 8.57 6.20
C SER A 26 12.11 8.80 7.12
N LYS A 27 12.34 8.71 8.44
CA LYS A 27 11.27 8.92 9.43
C LYS A 27 10.55 10.26 9.25
N GLU A 28 11.30 11.31 8.91
CA GLU A 28 10.79 12.65 8.65
C GLU A 28 9.95 12.71 7.38
N GLU A 29 10.40 12.04 6.32
CA GLU A 29 9.66 11.92 5.06
C GLU A 29 8.34 11.16 5.25
N VAL A 30 8.35 10.06 5.99
CA VAL A 30 7.12 9.31 6.34
C VAL A 30 6.16 10.21 7.13
N LYS A 31 6.68 11.00 8.08
CA LYS A 31 5.85 11.93 8.85
C LYS A 31 5.22 12.99 7.95
N SER A 32 6.01 13.65 7.10
CA SER A 32 5.52 14.64 6.14
C SER A 32 4.50 14.05 5.16
N LEU A 33 4.75 12.85 4.65
CA LEU A 33 3.83 12.10 3.77
C LEU A 33 2.49 11.81 4.45
N ILE A 34 2.52 11.40 5.73
CA ILE A 34 1.33 11.16 6.55
C ILE A 34 0.58 12.46 6.84
N GLU A 35 1.28 13.56 7.13
CA GLU A 35 0.68 14.87 7.46
C GLU A 35 0.07 15.58 6.24
N THR A 36 0.70 15.48 5.07
CA THR A 36 0.18 16.03 3.80
C THR A 36 -1.04 15.27 3.27
N THR A 37 -1.25 14.04 3.74
CA THR A 37 -2.38 13.19 3.37
C THR A 37 -3.61 13.53 4.21
N ARG A 38 -4.52 14.33 3.63
CA ARG A 38 -5.76 14.78 4.30
C ARG A 38 -6.77 13.66 4.58
N ASN A 39 -6.78 12.62 3.75
CA ASN A 39 -7.78 11.56 3.86
C ASN A 39 -7.35 10.53 4.92
N LEU A 40 -8.16 10.37 5.98
CA LEU A 40 -7.88 9.46 7.09
C LEU A 40 -7.64 8.02 6.60
N LYS A 41 -8.40 7.55 5.60
CA LYS A 41 -8.20 6.21 5.02
C LYS A 41 -6.80 6.05 4.43
N HIS A 42 -6.39 7.02 3.62
CA HIS A 42 -5.09 7.01 2.95
C HIS A 42 -3.95 7.13 3.96
N ARG A 43 -4.12 8.01 4.94
CA ARG A 43 -3.16 8.21 6.03
C ARG A 43 -2.93 6.92 6.82
N SER A 44 -3.99 6.21 7.19
CA SER A 44 -3.91 4.92 7.89
C SER A 44 -3.19 3.85 7.07
N ILE A 45 -3.48 3.76 5.76
CA ILE A 45 -2.82 2.80 4.85
C ILE A 45 -1.32 3.08 4.78
N LEU A 46 -0.91 4.33 4.61
CA LEU A 46 0.50 4.71 4.54
C LEU A 46 1.20 4.44 5.88
N SER A 47 0.56 4.83 6.98
CA SER A 47 1.10 4.65 8.32
C SER A 47 1.34 3.18 8.67
N ILE A 48 0.40 2.28 8.38
CA ILE A 48 0.55 0.84 8.66
C ILE A 48 1.58 0.19 7.73
N THR A 49 1.60 0.60 6.45
CA THR A 49 2.57 0.08 5.46
C THR A 49 4.00 0.35 5.92
N TYR A 50 4.30 1.59 6.35
CA TYR A 50 5.64 1.98 6.78
C TYR A 50 5.96 1.55 8.22
N SER A 51 5.00 1.59 9.14
CA SER A 51 5.28 1.24 10.54
C SER A 51 5.39 -0.26 10.77
N ALA A 52 4.56 -1.06 10.09
CA ALA A 52 4.57 -2.52 10.22
C ALA A 52 5.31 -3.24 9.09
N GLY A 53 5.88 -2.50 8.12
CA GLY A 53 6.65 -3.06 7.01
C GLY A 53 5.82 -3.98 6.10
N LEU A 54 4.53 -3.69 5.96
CA LEU A 54 3.61 -4.52 5.19
C LEU A 54 3.74 -4.25 3.69
N ARG A 55 3.66 -5.30 2.87
CA ARG A 55 3.51 -5.13 1.42
C ARG A 55 2.11 -4.64 1.10
N ILE A 56 1.96 -3.83 0.05
CA ILE A 56 0.64 -3.36 -0.41
C ILE A 56 -0.32 -4.54 -0.63
N SER A 57 0.17 -5.68 -1.13
CA SER A 57 -0.64 -6.88 -1.30
C SER A 57 -1.16 -7.51 0.00
N GLU A 58 -0.44 -7.33 1.10
CA GLU A 58 -0.87 -7.77 2.43
C GLU A 58 -1.89 -6.76 2.98
N VAL A 59 -1.63 -5.46 2.83
CA VAL A 59 -2.53 -4.38 3.30
C VAL A 59 -3.91 -4.42 2.63
N VAL A 60 -3.99 -4.67 1.31
CA VAL A 60 -5.29 -4.74 0.61
C VAL A 60 -6.15 -5.91 1.06
N ASN A 61 -5.54 -7.00 1.53
CA ASN A 61 -6.25 -8.19 2.00
C ASN A 61 -6.44 -8.19 3.52
N LEU A 62 -5.93 -7.18 4.21
CA LEU A 62 -5.96 -7.13 5.67
C LEU A 62 -7.40 -6.97 6.15
N GLN A 63 -7.77 -7.76 7.14
CA GLN A 63 -9.08 -7.70 7.75
C GLN A 63 -9.01 -7.12 9.16
N PRO A 64 -10.12 -6.60 9.70
CA PRO A 64 -10.12 -6.05 11.04
C PRO A 64 -9.75 -7.07 12.12
N GLN A 65 -10.19 -8.30 11.92
CA GLN A 65 -9.90 -9.45 12.78
C GLN A 65 -8.41 -9.86 12.80
N ASP A 66 -7.61 -9.35 11.85
CA ASP A 66 -6.17 -9.59 11.84
C ASP A 66 -5.38 -8.62 12.72
N ILE A 67 -6.04 -7.56 13.22
CA ILE A 67 -5.42 -6.60 14.14
C ILE A 67 -5.70 -7.04 15.57
N ASP A 68 -4.62 -7.38 16.28
CA ASP A 68 -4.62 -7.56 17.72
C ASP A 68 -4.23 -6.24 18.38
N SER A 69 -5.23 -5.52 18.90
CA SER A 69 -5.01 -4.24 19.57
C SER A 69 -4.38 -4.37 20.96
N ASP A 70 -4.53 -5.53 21.62
CA ASP A 70 -4.00 -5.77 22.95
C ASP A 70 -2.50 -6.05 22.89
N ARG A 71 -2.09 -6.86 21.91
CA ARG A 71 -0.69 -7.21 21.67
C ARG A 71 0.03 -6.26 20.72
N LYS A 72 -0.68 -5.31 20.11
CA LYS A 72 -0.17 -4.37 19.07
C LYS A 72 0.49 -5.12 17.91
N GLN A 73 -0.18 -6.18 17.47
CA GLN A 73 0.28 -7.07 16.41
C GLN A 73 -0.71 -7.16 15.26
N ILE A 74 -0.20 -7.23 14.03
CA ILE A 74 -0.99 -7.48 12.83
C ILE A 74 -0.62 -8.86 12.29
N ARG A 75 -1.64 -9.70 12.11
CA ARG A 75 -1.53 -10.98 11.44
C ARG A 75 -1.54 -10.78 9.92
N ILE A 76 -0.54 -11.30 9.22
CA ILE A 76 -0.44 -11.21 7.76
C ILE A 76 -0.14 -12.57 7.15
N LEU A 77 -0.62 -12.77 5.91
CA LEU A 77 -0.40 -14.01 5.16
C LEU A 77 0.91 -13.92 4.38
N GLY A 78 1.90 -14.72 4.79
CA GLY A 78 3.20 -14.84 4.13
C GLY A 78 3.20 -15.83 2.95
N LYS A 79 4.38 -16.00 2.35
CA LYS A 79 4.61 -16.95 1.24
C LYS A 79 4.27 -18.38 1.71
N GLY A 80 3.55 -19.13 0.87
CA GLY A 80 3.11 -20.49 1.20
C GLY A 80 1.89 -20.57 2.12
N LYS A 81 1.09 -19.50 2.20
CA LYS A 81 -0.13 -19.40 3.04
C LYS A 81 0.14 -19.56 4.54
N LYS A 82 1.37 -19.32 5.00
CA LYS A 82 1.71 -19.31 6.43
C LYS A 82 1.47 -17.93 7.01
N TYR A 83 0.80 -17.86 8.16
CA TYR A 83 0.59 -16.60 8.87
C TYR A 83 1.87 -16.19 9.60
N ARG A 84 2.14 -14.89 9.65
CA ARG A 84 3.15 -14.26 10.49
C ARG A 84 2.56 -13.05 11.21
N TYR A 85 3.18 -12.65 12.31
CA TYR A 85 2.78 -11.48 13.07
C TYR A 85 3.82 -10.37 12.89
N THR A 86 3.33 -9.13 12.80
CA THR A 86 4.17 -7.93 12.72
C THR A 86 3.74 -6.95 13.79
N LEU A 87 4.71 -6.34 14.47
CA LEU A 87 4.43 -5.32 15.47
C LEU A 87 4.19 -3.97 14.80
N PHE A 88 3.35 -3.15 15.43
CA PHE A 88 3.12 -1.77 15.02
C PHE A 88 3.14 -0.83 16.22
N SER A 89 3.37 0.46 15.98
CA SER A 89 3.46 1.47 17.02
C SER A 89 2.08 1.92 17.52
N ASP A 90 2.03 2.45 18.74
CA ASP A 90 0.80 2.94 19.37
C ASP A 90 0.11 4.05 18.57
N SER A 91 0.91 4.89 17.90
CA SER A 91 0.41 5.93 17.01
C SER A 91 -0.42 5.36 15.85
N VAL A 92 -0.02 4.20 15.30
CA VAL A 92 -0.79 3.52 14.26
C VAL A 92 -2.05 2.91 14.85
N LEU A 93 -2.01 2.36 16.06
CA LEU A 93 -3.21 1.84 16.74
C LEU A 93 -4.27 2.94 16.90
N THR A 94 -3.84 4.11 17.37
CA THR A 94 -4.72 5.27 17.55
C THR A 94 -5.32 5.71 16.21
N MET A 95 -4.51 5.75 15.15
CA MET A 95 -4.99 6.08 13.81
C MET A 95 -5.99 5.05 13.25
N LEU A 96 -5.72 3.77 13.45
CA LEU A 96 -6.62 2.68 13.07
C LEU A 96 -7.95 2.74 13.85
N ARG A 97 -7.91 3.07 15.15
CA ARG A 97 -9.11 3.26 15.97
C ARG A 97 -9.96 4.43 15.48
N MET A 98 -9.33 5.57 15.13
CA MET A 98 -10.05 6.71 14.54
C MET A 98 -10.69 6.31 13.20
N TYR A 99 -9.92 5.63 12.35
CA TYR A 99 -10.41 5.14 11.06
C TYR A 99 -11.59 4.17 11.21
N TRP A 100 -11.49 3.23 12.16
CA TRP A 100 -12.53 2.25 12.47
C TRP A 100 -13.85 2.93 12.85
N LYS A 101 -13.77 3.91 13.77
CA LYS A 101 -14.94 4.67 14.24
C LYS A 101 -15.61 5.44 13.11
N ALA A 102 -14.81 6.02 12.20
CA ALA A 102 -15.32 6.84 11.10
C ALA A 102 -15.93 6.03 9.94
N TYR A 103 -15.28 4.95 9.51
CA TYR A 103 -15.67 4.22 8.29
C TYR A 103 -16.45 2.94 8.56
N ARG A 104 -16.34 2.33 9.76
CA ARG A 104 -16.97 1.05 10.13
C ARG A 104 -16.93 0.01 8.98
N PRO A 105 -15.72 -0.40 8.55
CA PRO A 105 -15.60 -1.34 7.46
C PRO A 105 -16.24 -2.70 7.83
N ALA A 106 -16.80 -3.38 6.83
CA ALA A 106 -17.56 -4.61 7.04
C ALA A 106 -16.69 -5.88 6.86
N LYS A 107 -15.83 -5.91 5.84
CA LYS A 107 -15.07 -7.12 5.48
C LYS A 107 -13.56 -6.93 5.47
N TYR A 108 -13.10 -5.89 4.80
CA TYR A 108 -11.67 -5.56 4.71
C TYR A 108 -11.40 -4.34 5.56
N LEU A 109 -10.22 -4.28 6.21
CA LEU A 109 -9.84 -3.12 6.98
C LEU A 109 -9.89 -1.85 6.11
N PHE A 110 -9.40 -1.93 4.87
CA PHE A 110 -9.46 -0.82 3.92
C PHE A 110 -10.35 -1.16 2.74
N GLU A 111 -11.60 -0.72 2.81
CA GLU A 111 -12.56 -0.93 1.72
C GLU A 111 -12.38 0.10 0.60
N GLY A 112 -12.62 -0.36 -0.64
CA GLY A 112 -12.60 0.46 -1.85
C GLY A 112 -13.84 1.33 -2.01
N GLN A 113 -14.18 1.66 -3.27
CA GLN A 113 -15.40 2.42 -3.59
C GLN A 113 -16.68 1.64 -3.27
N LYS A 114 -16.66 0.32 -3.43
CA LYS A 114 -17.77 -0.57 -3.06
C LYS A 114 -17.52 -1.14 -1.67
N LYS A 115 -18.52 -1.05 -0.80
CA LYS A 115 -18.49 -1.64 0.55
C LYS A 115 -18.24 -3.15 0.46
N GLY A 116 -17.39 -3.68 1.33
CA GLY A 116 -17.02 -5.10 1.34
C GLY A 116 -16.02 -5.55 0.25
N GLN A 117 -15.56 -4.65 -0.63
CA GLN A 117 -14.47 -4.93 -1.58
C GLN A 117 -13.18 -4.29 -1.09
N PRO A 118 -12.03 -4.96 -1.25
CA PRO A 118 -10.75 -4.40 -0.84
C PRO A 118 -10.39 -3.20 -1.71
N ILE A 119 -9.64 -2.25 -1.15
CA ILE A 119 -9.08 -1.16 -1.94
C ILE A 119 -8.12 -1.71 -3.01
N ALA A 120 -8.18 -1.15 -4.22
CA ALA A 120 -7.29 -1.58 -5.29
C ALA A 120 -5.84 -1.19 -4.99
N LYS A 121 -4.91 -2.10 -5.29
CA LYS A 121 -3.45 -1.85 -5.14
C LYS A 121 -3.00 -0.61 -5.91
N THR A 122 -3.57 -0.40 -7.10
CA THR A 122 -3.29 0.77 -7.95
C THR A 122 -3.75 2.07 -7.30
N THR A 123 -4.85 2.06 -6.53
CA THR A 123 -5.30 3.21 -5.76
C THR A 123 -4.30 3.55 -4.67
N ILE A 124 -3.83 2.56 -3.90
CA ILE A 124 -2.79 2.79 -2.87
C ILE A 124 -1.52 3.36 -3.51
N GLN A 125 -1.09 2.81 -4.64
CA GLN A 125 0.10 3.32 -5.37
C GLN A 125 -0.09 4.77 -5.82
N LYS A 126 -1.24 5.11 -6.40
CA LYS A 126 -1.55 6.50 -6.80
C LYS A 126 -1.60 7.44 -5.60
N VAL A 127 -2.21 7.00 -4.50
CA VAL A 127 -2.26 7.76 -3.25
C VAL A 127 -0.87 8.03 -2.71
N PHE A 128 0.01 7.02 -2.74
CA PHE A 128 1.40 7.16 -2.35
C PHE A 128 2.14 8.16 -3.24
N SER A 129 2.08 8.01 -4.57
CA SER A 129 2.73 8.93 -5.51
C SER A 129 2.25 10.37 -5.33
N ASN A 130 0.93 10.58 -5.20
CA ASN A 130 0.36 11.91 -4.95
C ASN A 130 0.80 12.47 -3.60
N ALA A 131 0.91 11.64 -2.56
CA ALA A 131 1.37 12.08 -1.25
C ALA A 131 2.86 12.48 -1.27
N CYS A 132 3.71 11.71 -1.98
CA CYS A 132 5.11 12.06 -2.20
C CYS A 132 5.25 13.39 -2.94
N GLU A 133 4.51 13.59 -4.03
CA GLU A 133 4.51 14.84 -4.80
C GLU A 133 4.11 16.03 -3.93
N ARG A 134 3.04 15.87 -3.14
CA ARG A 134 2.56 16.92 -2.21
C ARG A 134 3.51 17.21 -1.06
N ALA A 135 4.27 16.22 -0.63
CA ALA A 135 5.26 16.34 0.44
C ALA A 135 6.64 16.80 -0.08
N GLY A 136 6.81 16.96 -1.39
CA GLY A 136 8.10 17.28 -2.00
C GLY A 136 9.13 16.15 -1.85
N ILE A 137 8.68 14.91 -1.64
CA ILE A 137 9.53 13.75 -1.41
C ILE A 137 9.84 13.10 -2.76
N VAL A 138 11.10 13.05 -3.12
CA VAL A 138 11.60 12.33 -4.30
C VAL A 138 12.07 10.93 -3.86
N PRO A 139 11.27 9.87 -4.07
CA PRO A 139 11.63 8.53 -3.67
C PRO A 139 12.87 8.03 -4.42
N ASN A 140 13.98 7.76 -3.71
CA ASN A 140 15.29 7.37 -4.29
C ASN A 140 15.35 5.97 -4.96
N ALA A 141 14.23 5.28 -5.18
CA ALA A 141 14.20 3.94 -5.77
C ALA A 141 13.69 3.96 -7.23
N SER A 142 14.66 3.99 -8.15
CA SER A 142 14.61 3.66 -9.59
C SER A 142 13.74 4.52 -10.52
N ILE A 143 14.46 5.33 -11.29
CA ILE A 143 14.18 5.86 -12.63
C ILE A 143 13.32 4.88 -13.46
N SER A 144 12.06 5.25 -13.70
CA SER A 144 11.48 5.42 -15.04
C SER A 144 9.97 5.67 -14.89
N ASN A 145 9.59 6.93 -14.74
CA ASN A 145 8.50 7.48 -15.53
C ASN A 145 8.63 9.00 -15.51
N ARG A 146 8.62 9.61 -16.70
CA ARG A 146 8.66 11.05 -16.93
C ARG A 146 7.82 11.83 -15.92
N PHE A 147 8.46 12.59 -15.03
CA PHE A 147 7.84 13.79 -14.47
C PHE A 147 8.03 14.90 -15.50
N CYS A 148 7.14 14.92 -16.48
CA CYS A 148 6.86 16.09 -17.29
C CYS A 148 5.84 16.93 -16.51
N GLY A 149 6.25 18.13 -16.10
CA GLY A 149 5.37 19.29 -15.88
C GLY A 149 4.56 19.33 -14.58
N GLN A 150 4.96 20.26 -13.69
CA GLN A 150 4.12 21.19 -12.92
C GLN A 150 5.08 21.96 -11.97
N THR A 151 5.80 22.96 -12.48
CA THR A 151 5.49 24.40 -12.36
C THR A 151 5.13 24.84 -10.94
N ASN A 152 6.05 25.64 -10.39
CA ASN A 152 5.89 26.53 -9.25
C ASN A 152 4.49 27.13 -9.11
N SER A 153 3.94 27.11 -7.90
CA SER A 153 2.92 28.05 -7.43
C SER A 153 2.95 28.07 -5.89
N SER A 154 3.95 28.76 -5.33
CA SER A 154 3.83 29.35 -4.00
C SER A 154 3.04 30.65 -4.16
N PRO A 155 1.91 30.87 -3.46
CA PRO A 155 1.36 32.20 -3.29
C PRO A 155 2.06 32.84 -2.10
N GLY A 156 2.85 33.87 -2.35
CA GLY A 156 3.40 34.82 -1.39
C GLY A 156 3.38 36.19 -2.03
#